data_AF-A0A1B7KQ00-F1
#
_entry.id   AF-A0A1B7KQ00-F1
#
_cell.length_a   1.000
_cell.length_b   1.000
_cell.length_c   1.000
_cell.angle_alpha   90.00
_cell.angle_beta   90.00
_cell.angle_gamma   90.00
#
_symmetry.space_group_name_H-M   'P 1'
#
loop_
_entity.id
_entity.type
_entity.pdbx_description
1 polymer ?
#
loop_
_entity_poly.entity_id
_entity_poly.type
_entity_poly.pdbx_seq_one_letter_code
_entity_poly.pdbx_strand_id
1 'polypeptide(L)'
;MRKFYGFVLIFALIIALFTPKAEAASKLKDVTNDYWAKKEIEFLSSKGIIKGYNDGTFKPDEPVKRVQAAVMITRALGLNTSNRPNPGFKDIKNLDKEAYNAIAAVVDEGIFPKGQTFRPYAALSRADMAIALVKAYNLKGTYSGKITDVSGMLYSYVSALAANGITKIYDDGTFKPNNTVTRAHFSVFFARVLDPSFRVPVNSKERPAKLGETLVVETDDWLNGYHKYEMELTDVITDGKLAWDMIREANIFNDEPPIGKKYILAKFRFKLLEFEGKTFSTYDINSAKFEAVSSKGVVYENPIVIEPEPKLSANVYKGGEVEGWVAFLVDEDDTPLIVWQRDWEDELWFSLE
;
A
#
# COMPACT_ATOMS: atom_id res chain seq x y z
N MET A 1 49.13 48.01 -15.78
CA MET A 1 48.61 46.75 -16.36
C MET A 1 48.66 45.66 -15.30
N ARG A 2 47.58 44.87 -15.20
CA ARG A 2 47.30 43.80 -14.22
C ARG A 2 48.47 42.82 -14.05
N LYS A 3 48.62 42.26 -12.84
CA LYS A 3 48.38 40.82 -12.57
C LYS A 3 48.30 40.53 -11.05
N PHE A 4 47.35 39.66 -10.73
CA PHE A 4 46.85 39.27 -9.41
C PHE A 4 47.15 37.78 -9.28
N TYR A 5 47.89 37.34 -8.26
CA TYR A 5 48.01 35.94 -7.77
C TYR A 5 48.66 36.04 -6.38
N GLY A 6 48.24 35.41 -5.29
CA GLY A 6 47.19 34.43 -5.02
C GLY A 6 47.47 33.97 -3.58
N PHE A 7 46.57 34.27 -2.65
CA PHE A 7 46.72 33.96 -1.23
C PHE A 7 46.63 32.44 -1.04
N VAL A 8 47.67 31.83 -0.46
CA VAL A 8 47.72 30.41 -0.11
C VAL A 8 46.93 30.19 1.18
N LEU A 9 45.79 29.50 1.02
CA LEU A 9 45.22 28.46 1.89
C LEU A 9 45.71 28.40 3.35
N ILE A 10 44.94 29.00 4.26
CA ILE A 10 44.79 28.51 5.64
C ILE A 10 43.30 28.55 5.98
N PHE A 11 42.57 27.51 5.57
CA PHE A 11 41.25 27.20 6.14
C PHE A 11 41.03 25.69 6.02
N ALA A 12 41.82 24.95 6.78
CA ALA A 12 41.56 23.54 7.03
C ALA A 12 41.37 23.34 8.53
N LEU A 13 40.27 22.65 8.84
CA LEU A 13 40.13 21.78 10.01
C LEU A 13 39.54 22.36 11.31
N ILE A 14 38.26 22.77 11.29
CA ILE A 14 37.34 22.52 12.42
C ILE A 14 35.94 22.17 11.85
N ILE A 15 35.79 20.99 11.24
CA ILE A 15 34.48 20.35 11.05
C ILE A 15 34.62 18.85 11.36
N ALA A 16 34.71 18.56 12.64
CA ALA A 16 34.53 17.23 13.25
C ALA A 16 34.27 17.53 14.74
N LEU A 17 33.19 17.17 15.41
CA LEU A 17 32.32 16.02 15.31
C LEU A 17 30.94 16.40 15.91
N PHE A 18 29.91 16.50 15.10
CA PHE A 18 28.56 16.17 15.53
C PHE A 18 28.10 14.99 14.69
N THR A 19 28.77 13.86 14.86
CA THR A 19 28.19 12.58 14.46
C THR A 19 27.14 12.26 15.52
N PRO A 20 25.82 12.30 15.23
CA PRO A 20 24.85 11.74 16.15
C PRO A 20 25.28 10.29 16.40
N LYS A 21 25.50 9.95 17.67
CA LYS A 21 25.83 8.59 18.08
C LYS A 21 24.68 7.73 17.60
N ALA A 22 24.91 6.94 16.56
CA ALA A 22 23.97 5.90 16.14
C ALA A 22 23.84 4.96 17.34
N GLU A 23 22.73 5.09 18.05
CA GLU A 23 22.39 4.22 19.17
C GLU A 23 22.18 2.84 18.54
N ALA A 24 23.15 1.94 18.74
CA ALA A 24 23.10 0.60 18.16
C ALA A 24 21.74 -0.03 18.48
N ALA A 25 21.05 -0.54 17.47
CA ALA A 25 19.76 -1.19 17.65
C ALA A 25 19.92 -2.29 18.71
N SER A 26 19.38 -2.05 19.90
CA SER A 26 19.41 -3.00 21.00
C SER A 26 18.71 -4.26 20.54
N LYS A 27 19.43 -5.39 20.45
CA LYS A 27 18.83 -6.70 20.17
C LYS A 27 17.75 -6.99 21.22
N LEU A 28 16.49 -7.05 20.79
CA LEU A 28 15.33 -7.25 21.67
C LEU A 28 15.24 -8.73 22.05
N LYS A 29 15.34 -9.05 23.35
CA LYS A 29 15.54 -10.43 23.84
C LYS A 29 14.36 -11.38 23.58
N ASP A 30 13.16 -10.83 23.55
CA ASP A 30 11.88 -11.52 23.42
C ASP A 30 11.28 -11.42 22.00
N VAL A 31 12.08 -10.94 21.04
CA VAL A 31 11.76 -10.99 19.61
C VAL A 31 12.71 -12.02 19.00
N THR A 32 12.31 -13.29 19.08
CA THR A 32 13.09 -14.42 18.57
C THR A 32 13.20 -14.39 17.05
N ASN A 33 14.15 -15.12 16.47
CA ASN A 33 14.42 -15.10 15.02
C ASN A 33 13.21 -15.51 14.16
N ASP A 34 12.33 -16.34 14.70
CA ASP A 34 11.11 -16.86 14.11
C ASP A 34 9.84 -16.07 14.50
N TYR A 35 9.98 -14.99 15.30
CA TYR A 35 8.84 -14.18 15.70
C TYR A 35 8.21 -13.50 14.47
N TRP A 36 6.92 -13.69 14.27
CA TRP A 36 6.21 -13.32 13.03
C TRP A 36 6.34 -11.84 12.63
N ALA A 37 6.43 -10.92 13.59
CA ALA A 37 6.57 -9.48 13.35
C ALA A 37 8.03 -8.98 13.46
N LYS A 38 9.02 -9.89 13.48
CA LYS A 38 10.42 -9.53 13.73
C LYS A 38 10.92 -8.48 12.74
N LYS A 39 10.64 -8.64 11.45
CA LYS A 39 11.16 -7.76 10.40
C LYS A 39 10.65 -6.33 10.59
N GLU A 40 9.36 -6.17 10.86
CA GLU A 40 8.72 -4.89 11.09
C GLU A 40 9.20 -4.22 12.38
N ILE A 41 9.36 -5.01 13.46
CA ILE A 41 9.92 -4.54 14.72
C ILE A 41 11.37 -4.06 14.52
N GLU A 42 12.23 -4.87 13.89
CA GLU A 42 13.62 -4.51 13.63
C GLU A 42 13.74 -3.28 12.71
N PHE A 43 12.90 -3.19 11.68
CA PHE A 43 12.80 -2.02 10.81
C PHE A 43 12.49 -0.75 11.62
N LEU A 44 11.41 -0.75 12.40
CA LEU A 44 11.05 0.41 13.23
C LEU A 44 12.10 0.72 14.29
N SER A 45 12.75 -0.30 14.85
CA SER A 45 13.80 -0.14 15.86
C SER A 45 15.06 0.49 15.26
N SER A 46 15.45 0.08 14.07
CA SER A 46 16.60 0.64 13.35
C SER A 46 16.39 2.11 12.96
N LYS A 47 15.13 2.52 12.76
CA LYS A 47 14.73 3.93 12.57
C LYS A 47 14.58 4.70 13.89
N GLY A 48 14.78 4.07 15.05
CA GLY A 48 14.62 4.70 16.36
C GLY A 48 13.16 5.05 16.73
N ILE A 49 12.19 4.54 15.97
CA ILE A 49 10.77 4.82 16.16
C ILE A 49 10.24 4.07 17.39
N ILE A 50 10.54 2.78 17.45
CA ILE A 50 10.26 1.95 18.61
C ILE A 50 11.53 1.77 19.45
N LYS A 51 11.34 1.66 20.76
CA LYS A 51 12.39 1.29 21.72
C LYS A 51 11.88 0.15 22.59
N GLY A 52 12.80 -0.75 22.96
CA GLY A 52 12.56 -1.74 24.00
C GLY A 52 12.50 -1.12 25.39
N TYR A 53 12.17 -1.93 26.37
CA TYR A 53 12.27 -1.61 27.79
C TYR A 53 13.72 -1.73 28.26
N ASN A 54 14.02 -1.15 29.42
CA ASN A 54 15.37 -1.17 30.01
C ASN A 54 15.88 -2.58 30.35
N ASP A 55 14.99 -3.56 30.47
CA ASP A 55 15.32 -4.98 30.66
C ASP A 55 15.81 -5.68 29.37
N GLY A 56 15.76 -4.98 28.23
CA GLY A 56 16.12 -5.46 26.91
C GLY A 56 14.99 -6.17 26.17
N THR A 57 13.76 -6.11 26.68
CA THR A 57 12.57 -6.72 26.05
C THR A 57 11.79 -5.70 25.22
N PHE A 58 10.97 -6.17 24.28
CA PHE A 58 10.01 -5.38 23.53
C PHE A 58 8.58 -5.55 24.04
N LYS A 59 8.26 -6.69 24.65
CA LYS A 59 6.94 -7.16 25.06
C LYS A 59 5.93 -7.15 23.90
N PRO A 60 6.18 -7.92 22.84
CA PRO A 60 5.43 -7.82 21.59
C PRO A 60 3.93 -8.17 21.75
N ASP A 61 3.59 -9.08 22.66
CA ASP A 61 2.22 -9.56 22.86
C ASP A 61 1.40 -8.70 23.84
N GLU A 62 2.05 -7.76 24.53
CA GLU A 62 1.35 -6.82 25.40
C GLU A 62 0.54 -5.79 24.58
N PRO A 63 -0.63 -5.35 25.06
CA PRO A 63 -1.38 -4.26 24.43
C PRO A 63 -0.53 -3.00 24.30
N VAL A 64 -0.53 -2.37 23.13
CA VAL A 64 0.10 -1.06 22.95
C VAL A 64 -0.72 -0.02 23.69
N LYS A 65 -0.07 0.77 24.55
CA LYS A 65 -0.73 1.85 25.29
C LYS A 65 -0.88 3.08 24.40
N ARG A 66 -1.93 3.88 24.63
CA ARG A 66 -2.17 5.14 23.88
C ARG A 66 -0.97 6.09 23.89
N VAL A 67 -0.30 6.24 25.04
CA VAL A 67 0.92 7.06 25.15
C VAL A 67 2.09 6.49 24.34
N GLN A 68 2.22 5.17 24.25
CA GLN A 68 3.30 4.54 23.49
C GLN A 68 3.09 4.78 21.99
N ALA A 69 1.85 4.66 21.50
CA ALA A 69 1.53 4.99 20.12
C ALA A 69 1.80 6.47 19.79
N ALA A 70 1.44 7.39 20.69
CA ALA A 70 1.73 8.83 20.53
C ALA A 70 3.24 9.10 20.41
N VAL A 71 4.06 8.48 21.27
CA VAL A 71 5.52 8.59 21.22
C VAL A 71 6.07 8.02 19.91
N MET A 72 5.63 6.84 19.50
CA MET A 72 6.06 6.22 18.24
C MET A 72 5.73 7.09 17.02
N ILE A 73 4.50 7.63 16.95
CA ILE A 73 4.07 8.52 15.86
C ILE A 73 4.88 9.83 15.86
N THR A 74 5.08 10.43 17.04
CA THR A 74 5.89 11.66 17.19
C THR A 74 7.30 11.48 16.65
N ARG A 75 7.95 10.35 17.00
CA ARG A 75 9.30 10.02 16.53
C ARG A 75 9.34 9.79 15.03
N ALA A 76 8.40 9.00 14.49
CA ALA A 76 8.37 8.66 13.07
C ALA A 76 8.15 9.89 12.18
N LEU A 77 7.29 10.82 12.59
CA LEU A 77 7.03 12.07 11.88
C LEU A 77 8.07 13.16 12.17
N GLY A 78 9.01 12.93 13.09
CA GLY A 78 9.98 13.95 13.50
C GLY A 78 9.33 15.21 14.06
N LEU A 79 8.17 15.09 14.72
CA LEU A 79 7.40 16.25 15.16
C LEU A 79 8.23 17.10 16.13
N ASN A 80 8.17 18.43 15.97
CA ASN A 80 8.69 19.33 16.98
C ASN A 80 7.90 19.10 18.29
N THR A 81 8.60 18.85 19.39
CA THR A 81 8.00 18.60 20.71
C THR A 81 8.18 19.77 21.68
N SER A 82 8.87 20.83 21.25
CA SER A 82 9.13 22.02 22.05
C SER A 82 8.00 23.03 21.93
N ASN A 83 7.69 23.72 23.03
CA ASN A 83 6.73 24.83 23.08
C ASN A 83 5.33 24.51 22.50
N ARG A 84 4.90 23.24 22.58
CA ARG A 84 3.55 22.84 22.19
C ARG A 84 2.50 23.42 23.14
N PRO A 85 1.30 23.80 22.66
CA PRO A 85 0.21 24.19 23.52
C PRO A 85 -0.12 23.09 24.54
N ASN A 86 -0.53 23.49 25.74
CA ASN A 86 -1.01 22.52 26.73
C ASN A 86 -2.24 21.79 26.17
N PRO A 87 -2.22 20.46 26.00
CA PRO A 87 -3.32 19.72 25.40
C PRO A 87 -4.57 19.65 26.30
N GLY A 88 -4.48 20.10 27.56
CA GLY A 88 -5.63 20.31 28.44
C GLY A 88 -6.11 19.05 29.19
N PHE A 89 -5.46 17.91 28.99
CA PHE A 89 -5.84 16.66 29.67
C PHE A 89 -5.48 16.68 31.16
N LYS A 90 -6.40 16.19 32.00
CA LYS A 90 -6.22 16.15 33.45
C LYS A 90 -5.26 15.04 33.92
N ASP A 91 -5.12 13.98 33.13
CA ASP A 91 -4.50 12.69 33.49
C ASP A 91 -3.08 12.48 32.92
N ILE A 92 -2.46 13.54 32.40
CA ILE A 92 -1.10 13.47 31.81
C ILE A 92 -0.04 14.26 32.59
N LYS A 93 -0.44 15.03 33.62
CA LYS A 93 0.45 15.98 34.31
C LYS A 93 1.65 15.32 35.01
N ASN A 94 1.51 14.06 35.39
CA ASN A 94 2.54 13.29 36.11
C ASN A 94 3.32 12.34 35.19
N LEU A 95 3.14 12.44 33.87
CA LEU A 95 3.96 11.67 32.93
C LEU A 95 5.37 12.25 32.87
N ASP A 96 6.32 11.42 32.43
CA ASP A 96 7.63 11.93 32.07
C ASP A 96 7.53 12.94 30.92
N LYS A 97 8.58 13.77 30.79
CA LYS A 97 8.59 14.89 29.84
C LYS A 97 8.47 14.44 28.39
N GLU A 98 9.03 13.29 28.02
CA GLU A 98 8.95 12.78 26.65
C GLU A 98 7.51 12.39 26.32
N ALA A 99 6.89 11.59 27.18
CA ALA A 99 5.49 11.19 27.03
C ALA A 99 4.53 12.38 26.99
N TYR A 100 4.69 13.35 27.90
CA TYR A 100 3.87 14.56 27.92
C TYR A 100 4.01 15.34 26.61
N ASN A 101 5.24 15.60 26.16
CA ASN A 101 5.49 16.38 24.96
C ASN A 101 5.02 15.69 23.68
N ALA A 102 5.18 14.35 23.61
CA ALA A 102 4.66 13.57 22.50
C ALA A 102 3.13 13.65 22.40
N ILE A 103 2.42 13.51 23.54
CA ILE A 103 0.97 13.69 23.59
C ILE A 103 0.57 15.10 23.14
N ALA A 104 1.25 16.14 23.65
CA ALA A 104 0.98 17.51 23.26
C ALA A 104 1.15 17.72 21.75
N ALA A 105 2.22 17.18 21.15
CA ALA A 105 2.49 17.28 19.73
C ALA A 105 1.40 16.58 18.89
N VAL A 106 1.10 15.30 19.13
CA VAL A 106 0.11 14.57 18.30
C VAL A 106 -1.31 15.11 18.43
N VAL A 107 -1.63 15.80 19.53
CA VAL A 107 -2.94 16.45 19.73
C VAL A 107 -3.00 17.80 19.03
N ASP A 108 -1.89 18.54 19.03
CA ASP A 108 -1.74 19.81 18.30
C ASP A 108 -1.82 19.59 16.78
N GLU A 109 -1.19 18.53 16.27
CA GLU A 109 -1.31 18.09 14.86
C GLU A 109 -2.69 17.47 14.52
N GLY A 110 -3.58 17.32 15.50
CA GLY A 110 -4.93 16.76 15.29
C GLY A 110 -5.00 15.25 15.04
N ILE A 111 -3.87 14.54 15.19
CA ILE A 111 -3.74 13.08 15.04
C ILE A 111 -4.55 12.38 16.14
N PHE A 112 -4.36 12.78 17.39
CA PHE A 112 -5.20 12.37 18.51
C PHE A 112 -6.23 13.46 18.87
N PRO A 113 -7.45 13.08 19.28
CA PRO A 113 -8.50 14.05 19.57
C PRO A 113 -8.24 14.82 20.88
N LYS A 114 -8.71 16.08 20.94
CA LYS A 114 -8.80 16.86 22.19
C LYS A 114 -9.91 16.31 23.09
N GLY A 115 -9.81 16.56 24.40
CA GLY A 115 -10.81 16.11 25.38
C GLY A 115 -10.40 16.40 26.83
N GLN A 116 -11.18 15.88 27.79
CA GLN A 116 -10.87 16.07 29.22
C GLN A 116 -9.79 15.12 29.75
N THR A 117 -9.71 13.90 29.21
CA THR A 117 -8.72 12.88 29.57
C THR A 117 -8.13 12.24 28.31
N PHE A 118 -6.84 11.90 28.37
CA PHE A 118 -6.14 11.20 27.29
C PHE A 118 -6.14 9.69 27.46
N ARG A 119 -6.20 9.21 28.71
CA ARG A 119 -6.09 7.82 29.15
C ARG A 119 -4.77 7.18 28.70
N PRO A 120 -3.61 7.72 29.11
CA PRO A 120 -2.30 7.36 28.53
C PRO A 120 -1.99 5.87 28.63
N TYR A 121 -2.43 5.21 29.70
CA TYR A 121 -2.15 3.80 29.96
C TYR A 121 -3.22 2.82 29.46
N ALA A 122 -4.33 3.32 28.89
CA ALA A 122 -5.31 2.46 28.27
C ALA A 122 -4.74 1.83 26.99
N ALA A 123 -5.15 0.60 26.71
CA ALA A 123 -4.84 -0.07 25.46
C ALA A 123 -5.44 0.69 24.27
N LEU A 124 -4.71 0.73 23.16
CA LEU A 124 -5.20 1.31 21.91
C LEU A 124 -6.12 0.30 21.21
N SER A 125 -7.31 0.74 20.82
CA SER A 125 -8.22 -0.05 19.99
C SER A 125 -7.78 -0.01 18.52
N ARG A 126 -8.25 -0.98 17.72
CA ARG A 126 -8.04 -0.99 16.26
C ARG A 126 -8.64 0.24 15.59
N ALA A 127 -9.79 0.73 16.08
CA ALA A 127 -10.39 1.97 15.60
C ALA A 127 -9.52 3.19 15.87
N ASP A 128 -9.03 3.36 17.10
CA ASP A 128 -8.17 4.49 17.47
C ASP A 128 -6.83 4.45 16.72
N MET A 129 -6.27 3.25 16.53
CA MET A 129 -5.09 3.05 15.69
C MET A 129 -5.35 3.49 14.25
N ALA A 130 -6.49 3.09 13.66
CA ALA A 130 -6.81 3.45 12.28
C ALA A 130 -6.94 4.96 12.09
N ILE A 131 -7.66 5.63 13.00
CA ILE A 131 -7.79 7.08 12.99
C ILE A 131 -6.42 7.75 13.11
N ALA A 132 -5.60 7.31 14.07
CA ALA A 132 -4.29 7.91 14.31
C ALA A 132 -3.35 7.74 13.10
N LEU A 133 -3.23 6.54 12.53
CA LEU A 133 -2.35 6.29 11.39
C LEU A 133 -2.82 7.03 10.12
N VAL A 134 -4.12 7.02 9.83
CA VAL A 134 -4.65 7.73 8.66
C VAL A 134 -4.47 9.23 8.77
N LYS A 135 -4.70 9.81 9.95
CA LYS A 135 -4.48 11.24 10.15
C LYS A 135 -3.00 11.61 10.11
N ALA A 136 -2.15 10.84 10.79
CA ALA A 136 -0.72 11.08 10.86
C ALA A 136 -0.05 11.14 9.47
N TYR A 137 -0.50 10.29 8.53
CA TYR A 137 0.10 10.17 7.20
C TYR A 137 -0.83 10.65 6.08
N ASN A 138 -1.94 11.32 6.44
CA ASN A 138 -2.96 11.80 5.51
C ASN A 138 -3.39 10.76 4.47
N LEU A 139 -3.54 9.49 4.90
CA LEU A 139 -3.81 8.38 3.99
C LEU A 139 -5.15 8.57 3.27
N LYS A 140 -5.16 8.25 1.98
CA LYS A 140 -6.33 8.34 1.09
C LYS A 140 -6.55 7.02 0.39
N GLY A 141 -7.77 6.78 -0.07
CA GLY A 141 -8.13 5.59 -0.82
C GLY A 141 -9.46 5.04 -0.34
N THR A 142 -10.13 4.34 -1.25
CA THR A 142 -11.41 3.67 -0.97
C THR A 142 -11.22 2.19 -1.18
N TYR A 143 -11.42 1.42 -0.12
CA TYR A 143 -11.51 -0.02 -0.17
C TYR A 143 -12.80 -0.42 -0.90
N SER A 144 -12.65 -1.17 -1.98
CA SER A 144 -13.72 -1.69 -2.84
C SER A 144 -14.53 -2.83 -2.24
N GLY A 145 -13.96 -3.54 -1.25
CA GLY A 145 -14.63 -4.64 -0.59
C GLY A 145 -15.66 -4.20 0.45
N LYS A 146 -16.38 -5.17 1.01
CA LYS A 146 -17.37 -4.93 2.06
C LYS A 146 -16.68 -4.82 3.43
N ILE A 147 -17.05 -3.80 4.21
CA ILE A 147 -16.70 -3.70 5.64
C ILE A 147 -18.00 -3.58 6.42
N THR A 148 -18.31 -4.56 7.27
CA THR A 148 -19.67 -4.77 7.81
C THR A 148 -19.89 -4.21 9.21
N ASP A 149 -18.81 -4.02 9.99
CA ASP A 149 -18.86 -3.67 11.41
C ASP A 149 -18.30 -2.27 11.72
N VAL A 150 -18.12 -1.44 10.69
CA VAL A 150 -17.73 -0.02 10.82
C VAL A 150 -18.63 0.85 9.95
N SER A 151 -18.91 2.07 10.41
CA SER A 151 -19.78 3.01 9.71
C SER A 151 -19.34 4.47 9.96
N GLY A 152 -19.96 5.39 9.23
CA GLY A 152 -19.68 6.83 9.35
C GLY A 152 -18.21 7.17 9.07
N MET A 153 -17.65 8.09 9.85
CA MET A 153 -16.26 8.53 9.66
C MET A 153 -15.24 7.42 9.94
N LEU A 154 -15.55 6.43 10.78
CA LEU A 154 -14.65 5.31 11.01
C LEU A 154 -14.50 4.45 9.75
N TYR A 155 -15.57 4.31 8.96
CA TYR A 155 -15.51 3.58 7.69
C TYR A 155 -14.47 4.18 6.75
N SER A 156 -14.41 5.51 6.59
CA SER A 156 -13.43 6.12 5.68
C SER A 156 -11.99 5.92 6.15
N TYR A 157 -11.72 5.95 7.46
CA TYR A 157 -10.37 5.64 7.98
C TYR A 157 -9.98 4.17 7.75
N VAL A 158 -10.87 3.23 8.04
CA VAL A 158 -10.59 1.80 7.83
C VAL A 158 -10.46 1.49 6.33
N SER A 159 -11.32 2.09 5.51
CA SER A 159 -11.28 1.99 4.05
C SER A 159 -9.96 2.49 3.49
N ALA A 160 -9.46 3.65 3.96
CA ALA A 160 -8.15 4.16 3.57
C ALA A 160 -7.01 3.22 4.00
N LEU A 161 -7.03 2.67 5.23
CA LEU A 161 -6.01 1.69 5.63
C LEU A 161 -6.00 0.46 4.73
N ALA A 162 -7.18 -0.07 4.42
CA ALA A 162 -7.30 -1.29 3.65
C ALA A 162 -6.93 -1.05 2.18
N ALA A 163 -7.31 0.09 1.60
CA ALA A 163 -6.91 0.51 0.25
C ALA A 163 -5.41 0.77 0.09
N ASN A 164 -4.68 1.00 1.19
CA ASN A 164 -3.23 1.16 1.17
C ASN A 164 -2.50 -0.13 1.59
N GLY A 165 -3.17 -1.28 1.65
CA GLY A 165 -2.55 -2.54 2.06
C GLY A 165 -2.00 -2.52 3.50
N ILE A 166 -2.45 -1.60 4.35
CA ILE A 166 -1.98 -1.53 5.75
C ILE A 166 -2.70 -2.58 6.59
N THR A 167 -4.01 -2.73 6.39
CA THR A 167 -4.82 -3.77 7.04
C THR A 167 -5.50 -4.66 6.02
N LYS A 168 -5.60 -5.95 6.35
CA LYS A 168 -6.54 -6.87 5.71
C LYS A 168 -7.89 -6.75 6.43
N ILE A 169 -8.99 -6.74 5.66
CA ILE A 169 -10.35 -6.95 6.19
C ILE A 169 -10.56 -8.46 6.31
N TYR A 170 -11.16 -8.92 7.42
CA TYR A 170 -11.39 -10.35 7.63
C TYR A 170 -12.31 -10.91 6.54
N ASP A 171 -12.22 -12.22 6.29
CA ASP A 171 -12.98 -12.87 5.22
C ASP A 171 -14.52 -12.81 5.46
N ASP A 172 -14.94 -12.61 6.71
CA ASP A 172 -16.34 -12.34 7.10
C ASP A 172 -16.80 -10.86 6.87
N GLY A 173 -15.93 -10.05 6.28
CA GLY A 173 -16.15 -8.62 6.02
C GLY A 173 -15.98 -7.72 7.25
N THR A 174 -15.52 -8.23 8.38
CA THR A 174 -15.33 -7.41 9.59
C THR A 174 -13.94 -6.76 9.67
N PHE A 175 -13.81 -5.67 10.42
CA PHE A 175 -12.54 -5.03 10.80
C PHE A 175 -12.21 -5.22 12.29
N LYS A 176 -13.22 -5.48 13.13
CA LYS A 176 -13.17 -5.64 14.59
C LYS A 176 -12.65 -4.39 15.31
N PRO A 177 -13.33 -3.23 15.17
CA PRO A 177 -12.82 -1.93 15.60
C PRO A 177 -12.52 -1.83 17.10
N ASN A 178 -13.25 -2.58 17.93
CA ASN A 178 -13.13 -2.53 19.39
C ASN A 178 -12.02 -3.42 19.96
N ASN A 179 -11.43 -4.31 19.15
CA ASN A 179 -10.33 -5.14 19.62
C ASN A 179 -9.11 -4.28 19.93
N THR A 180 -8.36 -4.65 20.96
CA THR A 180 -7.10 -4.00 21.31
C THR A 180 -5.99 -4.46 20.37
N VAL A 181 -4.99 -3.59 20.20
CA VAL A 181 -3.82 -3.85 19.36
C VAL A 181 -2.63 -4.17 20.27
N THR A 182 -1.91 -5.29 20.01
CA THR A 182 -0.64 -5.58 20.70
C THR A 182 0.49 -4.74 20.13
N ARG A 183 1.62 -4.65 20.84
CA ARG A 183 2.81 -3.91 20.38
C ARG A 183 3.36 -4.46 19.06
N ALA A 184 3.34 -5.78 18.86
CA ALA A 184 3.69 -6.41 17.59
C ALA A 184 2.72 -6.04 16.47
N HIS A 185 1.41 -6.18 16.69
CA HIS A 185 0.42 -5.80 15.68
C HIS A 185 0.53 -4.33 15.29
N PHE A 186 0.68 -3.42 16.27
CA PHE A 186 0.89 -2.00 15.98
C PHE A 186 2.15 -1.78 15.15
N SER A 187 3.23 -2.48 15.45
CA SER A 187 4.49 -2.41 14.69
C SER A 187 4.29 -2.84 13.24
N VAL A 188 3.51 -3.90 13.00
CA VAL A 188 3.20 -4.34 11.63
C VAL A 188 2.38 -3.31 10.87
N PHE A 189 1.28 -2.82 11.44
CA PHE A 189 0.50 -1.76 10.79
C PHE A 189 1.34 -0.51 10.53
N PHE A 190 2.22 -0.16 11.47
CA PHE A 190 3.02 1.05 11.35
C PHE A 190 4.17 0.89 10.35
N ALA A 191 4.83 -0.27 10.28
CA ALA A 191 5.83 -0.56 9.26
C ALA A 191 5.23 -0.48 7.85
N ARG A 192 4.02 -1.01 7.64
CA ARG A 192 3.27 -0.90 6.37
C ARG A 192 2.95 0.51 5.93
N VAL A 193 2.73 1.40 6.90
CA VAL A 193 2.55 2.84 6.62
C VAL A 193 3.85 3.44 6.11
N LEU A 194 4.97 3.09 6.75
CA LEU A 194 6.28 3.70 6.51
C LEU A 194 7.07 3.11 5.35
N ASP A 195 6.78 1.88 4.97
CA ASP A 195 7.47 1.16 3.91
C ASP A 195 6.48 0.23 3.18
N PRO A 196 6.19 0.54 1.90
CA PRO A 196 5.28 -0.25 1.08
C PRO A 196 5.63 -1.73 0.97
N SER A 197 6.90 -2.12 1.12
CA SER A 197 7.31 -3.53 0.98
C SER A 197 6.73 -4.44 2.07
N PHE A 198 6.18 -3.89 3.17
CA PHE A 198 5.51 -4.67 4.21
C PHE A 198 3.99 -4.79 3.99
N ARG A 199 3.41 -4.02 3.04
CA ARG A 199 1.96 -3.94 2.83
C ARG A 199 1.39 -5.29 2.41
N VAL A 200 0.17 -5.56 2.84
CA VAL A 200 -0.57 -6.70 2.28
C VAL A 200 -0.95 -6.37 0.84
N PRO A 201 -0.93 -7.37 -0.07
CA PRO A 201 -1.48 -7.19 -1.41
C PRO A 201 -2.91 -6.67 -1.30
N VAL A 202 -3.16 -5.54 -1.94
CA VAL A 202 -4.49 -4.88 -1.93
C VAL A 202 -5.41 -5.48 -2.98
N ASN A 203 -4.80 -6.17 -3.94
CA ASN A 203 -5.39 -6.92 -5.02
C ASN A 203 -4.71 -8.31 -5.00
N SER A 204 -5.50 -9.37 -4.99
CA SER A 204 -5.03 -10.77 -5.07
C SER A 204 -6.08 -11.61 -5.76
N LYS A 205 -5.76 -12.88 -6.07
CA LYS A 205 -6.73 -13.84 -6.61
C LYS A 205 -7.98 -13.97 -5.74
N GLU A 206 -7.84 -13.90 -4.42
CA GLU A 206 -8.96 -13.97 -3.46
C GLU A 206 -9.72 -12.65 -3.33
N ARG A 207 -9.14 -11.55 -3.82
CA ARG A 207 -9.75 -10.22 -3.82
C ARG A 207 -9.44 -9.48 -5.13
N PRO A 208 -10.03 -9.93 -6.24
CA PRO A 208 -9.86 -9.28 -7.52
C PRO A 208 -10.58 -7.92 -7.53
N ALA A 209 -10.07 -6.98 -8.32
CA ALA A 209 -10.72 -5.70 -8.57
C ALA A 209 -11.98 -5.89 -9.41
N LYS A 210 -12.99 -5.07 -9.14
CA LYS A 210 -14.27 -5.10 -9.87
C LYS A 210 -14.27 -4.13 -11.05
N LEU A 211 -15.26 -4.27 -11.92
CA LEU A 211 -15.55 -3.31 -12.98
C LEU A 211 -15.64 -1.87 -12.40
N GLY A 212 -14.88 -0.95 -12.98
CA GLY A 212 -14.80 0.46 -12.57
C GLY A 212 -13.90 0.74 -11.34
N GLU A 213 -13.23 -0.27 -10.78
CA GLU A 213 -12.26 -0.07 -9.71
C GLU A 213 -10.89 0.32 -10.26
N THR A 214 -10.49 1.57 -10.04
CA THR A 214 -9.14 2.03 -10.38
C THR A 214 -8.12 1.55 -9.32
N LEU A 215 -7.19 0.71 -9.74
CA LEU A 215 -6.03 0.29 -8.97
C LEU A 215 -4.86 1.22 -9.24
N VAL A 216 -4.13 1.61 -8.20
CA VAL A 216 -2.87 2.36 -8.33
C VAL A 216 -1.73 1.42 -7.94
N VAL A 217 -0.84 1.18 -8.88
CA VAL A 217 0.39 0.40 -8.66
C VAL A 217 1.57 1.35 -8.61
N GLU A 218 2.49 1.08 -7.69
CA GLU A 218 3.77 1.76 -7.56
C GLU A 218 4.83 0.71 -7.23
N THR A 219 5.80 0.52 -8.14
CA THR A 219 6.85 -0.49 -8.00
C THR A 219 8.17 0.00 -8.62
N ASP A 220 9.28 -0.65 -8.28
CA ASP A 220 10.60 -0.48 -8.90
C ASP A 220 11.21 -1.85 -9.14
N ASP A 221 11.05 -2.35 -10.36
CA ASP A 221 11.60 -3.64 -10.75
C ASP A 221 12.92 -3.48 -11.51
N TRP A 222 13.74 -4.53 -11.47
CA TRP A 222 15.08 -4.51 -12.05
C TRP A 222 15.10 -4.40 -13.59
N LEU A 223 14.02 -4.80 -14.26
CA LEU A 223 13.86 -4.81 -15.72
C LEU A 223 13.33 -3.46 -16.24
N ASN A 224 12.22 -2.97 -15.68
CA ASN A 224 11.54 -1.76 -16.16
C ASN A 224 11.95 -0.51 -15.40
N GLY A 225 12.47 -0.61 -14.18
CA GLY A 225 12.76 0.53 -13.30
C GLY A 225 11.54 0.99 -12.51
N TYR A 226 11.65 2.19 -11.92
CA TYR A 226 10.56 2.74 -11.12
C TYR A 226 9.40 3.15 -12.00
N HIS A 227 8.20 2.73 -11.63
CA HIS A 227 7.00 3.08 -12.34
C HIS A 227 5.76 3.08 -11.45
N LYS A 228 4.86 4.00 -11.76
CA LYS A 228 3.59 4.19 -11.08
C LYS A 228 2.49 4.38 -12.09
N TYR A 229 1.44 3.58 -12.02
CA TYR A 229 0.32 3.65 -12.96
C TYR A 229 -1.02 3.38 -12.31
N GLU A 230 -2.07 3.82 -12.99
CA GLU A 230 -3.45 3.42 -12.75
C GLU A 230 -3.86 2.32 -13.74
N MET A 231 -4.57 1.30 -13.26
CA MET A 231 -5.20 0.27 -14.09
C MET A 231 -6.66 0.10 -13.67
N GLU A 232 -7.56 0.00 -14.64
CA GLU A 232 -9.00 -0.17 -14.39
C GLU A 232 -9.60 -1.11 -15.45
N LEU A 233 -10.43 -2.05 -15.01
CA LEU A 233 -11.33 -2.79 -15.90
C LEU A 233 -12.54 -1.90 -16.16
N THR A 234 -12.73 -1.43 -17.39
CA THR A 234 -13.75 -0.43 -17.75
C THR A 234 -14.97 -1.02 -18.44
N ASP A 235 -14.84 -2.18 -19.09
CA ASP A 235 -15.95 -2.87 -19.74
C ASP A 235 -15.69 -4.37 -19.85
N VAL A 236 -16.76 -5.18 -19.91
CA VAL A 236 -16.70 -6.64 -20.03
C VAL A 236 -17.80 -7.17 -20.94
N ILE A 237 -17.43 -8.06 -21.86
CA ILE A 237 -18.36 -8.84 -22.68
C ILE A 237 -18.15 -10.32 -22.36
N THR A 238 -19.06 -10.87 -21.54
CA THR A 238 -19.06 -12.28 -21.15
C THR A 238 -20.06 -13.13 -21.94
N ASP A 239 -20.94 -12.48 -22.72
CA ASP A 239 -21.75 -13.14 -23.74
C ASP A 239 -20.84 -13.61 -24.88
N GLY A 240 -20.63 -14.92 -24.96
CA GLY A 240 -19.70 -15.55 -25.90
C GLY A 240 -20.03 -15.29 -27.36
N LYS A 241 -21.32 -15.15 -27.69
CA LYS A 241 -21.76 -14.87 -29.06
C LYS A 241 -21.43 -13.43 -29.42
N LEU A 242 -21.73 -12.48 -28.53
CA LEU A 242 -21.41 -11.06 -28.76
C LEU A 242 -19.89 -10.85 -28.86
N ALA A 243 -19.12 -11.46 -27.96
CA ALA A 243 -17.65 -11.39 -28.01
C ALA A 243 -17.10 -11.95 -29.33
N TRP A 244 -17.60 -13.10 -29.79
CA TRP A 244 -17.22 -13.66 -31.08
C TRP A 244 -17.61 -12.77 -32.26
N ASP A 245 -18.83 -12.25 -32.28
CA ASP A 245 -19.29 -11.35 -33.35
C ASP A 245 -18.35 -10.12 -33.45
N MET A 246 -17.93 -9.53 -32.33
CA MET A 246 -16.97 -8.42 -32.30
C MET A 246 -15.56 -8.82 -32.77
N ILE A 247 -15.03 -9.98 -32.32
CA ILE A 247 -13.71 -10.48 -32.73
C ILE A 247 -13.69 -10.78 -34.23
N ARG A 248 -14.74 -11.41 -34.77
CA ARG A 248 -14.85 -11.71 -36.19
C ARG A 248 -14.97 -10.43 -37.03
N GLU A 249 -15.68 -9.41 -36.54
CA GLU A 249 -15.77 -8.12 -37.22
C GLU A 249 -14.42 -7.40 -37.25
N ALA A 250 -13.62 -7.52 -36.18
CA ALA A 250 -12.27 -6.95 -36.13
C ALA A 250 -11.33 -7.58 -37.18
N ASN A 251 -11.46 -8.90 -37.40
CA ASN A 251 -10.79 -9.59 -38.49
C ASN A 251 -11.53 -10.90 -38.84
N ILE A 252 -12.02 -10.99 -40.08
CA ILE A 252 -12.74 -12.16 -40.59
C ILE A 252 -11.89 -13.45 -40.64
N PHE A 253 -10.57 -13.33 -40.50
CA PHE A 253 -9.63 -14.46 -40.45
C PHE A 253 -9.33 -14.94 -39.03
N ASN A 254 -9.94 -14.35 -38.00
CA ASN A 254 -9.89 -14.90 -36.65
C ASN A 254 -10.63 -16.25 -36.61
N ASP A 255 -10.13 -17.17 -35.79
CA ASP A 255 -10.73 -18.50 -35.63
C ASP A 255 -11.96 -18.46 -34.72
N GLU A 256 -13.02 -19.17 -35.13
CA GLU A 256 -14.23 -19.38 -34.32
C GLU A 256 -13.88 -20.12 -33.01
N PRO A 257 -14.56 -19.84 -31.87
CA PRO A 257 -14.26 -20.56 -30.64
C PRO A 257 -14.48 -22.08 -30.83
N PRO A 258 -13.55 -22.94 -30.36
CA PRO A 258 -13.74 -24.38 -30.38
C PRO A 258 -14.99 -24.82 -29.60
N ILE A 259 -15.50 -26.03 -29.89
CA ILE A 259 -16.64 -26.61 -29.18
C ILE A 259 -16.38 -26.63 -27.67
N GLY A 260 -17.35 -26.13 -26.89
CA GLY A 260 -17.30 -26.05 -25.43
C GLY A 260 -16.49 -24.88 -24.90
N LYS A 261 -15.99 -23.99 -25.78
CA LYS A 261 -15.32 -22.75 -25.43
C LYS A 261 -16.09 -21.54 -25.95
N LYS A 262 -15.83 -20.40 -25.33
CA LYS A 262 -16.32 -19.10 -25.77
C LYS A 262 -15.22 -18.05 -25.67
N TYR A 263 -15.30 -17.05 -26.53
CA TYR A 263 -14.54 -15.84 -26.31
C TYR A 263 -15.20 -14.98 -25.24
N ILE A 264 -14.39 -14.23 -24.52
CA ILE A 264 -14.80 -13.11 -23.68
C ILE A 264 -13.88 -11.93 -23.98
N LEU A 265 -14.38 -10.72 -23.79
CA LEU A 265 -13.61 -9.49 -23.95
C LEU A 265 -13.61 -8.71 -22.64
N ALA A 266 -12.46 -8.18 -22.27
CA ALA A 266 -12.31 -7.26 -21.16
C ALA A 266 -11.59 -6.00 -21.65
N LYS A 267 -12.13 -4.83 -21.32
CA LYS A 267 -11.56 -3.54 -21.70
C LYS A 267 -10.83 -2.96 -20.52
N PHE A 268 -9.57 -2.59 -20.71
CA PHE A 268 -8.75 -2.01 -19.66
C PHE A 268 -8.32 -0.60 -20.02
N ARG A 269 -8.38 0.29 -19.05
CA ARG A 269 -7.78 1.62 -19.10
C ARG A 269 -6.52 1.63 -18.25
N PHE A 270 -5.45 2.13 -18.84
CA PHE A 270 -4.14 2.27 -18.21
C PHE A 270 -3.64 3.70 -18.31
N LYS A 271 -3.15 4.26 -17.21
CA LYS A 271 -2.51 5.58 -17.20
C LYS A 271 -1.19 5.56 -16.45
N LEU A 272 -0.13 5.97 -17.13
CA LEU A 272 1.20 6.07 -16.53
C LEU A 272 1.33 7.38 -15.77
N LEU A 273 1.46 7.31 -14.45
CA LEU A 273 1.58 8.48 -13.57
C LEU A 273 3.04 8.93 -13.44
N GLU A 274 3.94 8.00 -13.17
CA GLU A 274 5.38 8.23 -13.03
C GLU A 274 6.17 7.09 -13.68
N PHE A 275 7.33 7.41 -14.24
CA PHE A 275 8.19 6.43 -14.90
C PHE A 275 9.64 6.92 -14.91
N GLU A 276 10.53 6.15 -14.31
CA GLU A 276 11.98 6.31 -14.38
C GLU A 276 12.59 4.98 -14.87
N GLY A 277 12.46 4.77 -16.18
CA GLY A 277 12.89 3.55 -16.82
C GLY A 277 14.41 3.36 -16.79
N LYS A 278 14.87 2.10 -16.66
CA LYS A 278 16.31 1.79 -16.73
C LYS A 278 16.87 2.00 -18.15
N THR A 279 16.10 1.57 -19.15
CA THR A 279 16.54 1.52 -20.56
C THR A 279 15.65 2.36 -21.47
N PHE A 280 14.34 2.39 -21.22
CA PHE A 280 13.36 3.04 -22.08
C PHE A 280 12.74 4.26 -21.38
N SER A 281 12.23 5.21 -22.16
CA SER A 281 11.50 6.38 -21.65
C SER A 281 9.98 6.18 -21.62
N THR A 282 9.50 5.02 -22.08
CA THR A 282 8.10 4.63 -22.14
C THR A 282 7.89 3.30 -21.42
N TYR A 283 6.69 3.10 -20.90
CA TYR A 283 6.23 1.82 -20.40
C TYR A 283 5.44 1.09 -21.50
N ASP A 284 5.82 -0.15 -21.80
CA ASP A 284 5.10 -0.98 -22.77
C ASP A 284 3.90 -1.67 -22.09
N ILE A 285 2.70 -1.46 -22.62
CA ILE A 285 1.48 -2.17 -22.22
C ILE A 285 0.88 -2.85 -23.44
N ASN A 286 0.55 -4.14 -23.29
CA ASN A 286 -0.09 -4.90 -24.35
C ASN A 286 -0.95 -6.04 -23.79
N SER A 287 -1.84 -6.59 -24.61
CA SER A 287 -2.75 -7.68 -24.27
C SER A 287 -2.05 -8.97 -23.81
N ALA A 288 -0.84 -9.25 -24.31
CA ALA A 288 -0.11 -10.48 -23.98
C ALA A 288 0.36 -10.56 -22.51
N LYS A 289 0.31 -9.44 -21.78
CA LYS A 289 0.60 -9.40 -20.33
C LYS A 289 -0.58 -9.81 -19.46
N PHE A 290 -1.73 -10.10 -20.05
CA PHE A 290 -2.92 -10.58 -19.36
C PHE A 290 -3.12 -12.07 -19.59
N GLU A 291 -3.68 -12.76 -18.60
CA GLU A 291 -4.10 -14.16 -18.71
C GLU A 291 -5.46 -14.34 -18.04
N ALA A 292 -6.23 -15.35 -18.47
CA ALA A 292 -7.44 -15.78 -17.79
C ALA A 292 -7.14 -17.00 -16.90
N VAL A 293 -7.66 -17.00 -15.68
CA VAL A 293 -7.53 -18.10 -14.72
C VAL A 293 -8.92 -18.62 -14.38
N SER A 294 -9.17 -19.88 -14.71
CA SER A 294 -10.46 -20.53 -14.49
C SER A 294 -10.89 -20.54 -13.01
N SER A 295 -12.18 -20.78 -12.78
CA SER A 295 -12.73 -21.00 -11.42
C SER A 295 -12.05 -22.15 -10.66
N LYS A 296 -11.45 -23.10 -11.38
CA LYS A 296 -10.67 -24.23 -10.83
C LYS A 296 -9.20 -23.90 -10.58
N GLY A 297 -8.77 -22.68 -10.91
CA GLY A 297 -7.40 -22.21 -10.72
C GLY A 297 -6.41 -22.67 -11.79
N VAL A 298 -6.89 -23.04 -12.97
CA VAL A 298 -6.06 -23.39 -14.14
C VAL A 298 -5.97 -22.18 -15.07
N VAL A 299 -4.76 -21.84 -15.51
CA VAL A 299 -4.50 -20.75 -16.47
C VAL A 299 -4.93 -21.20 -17.87
N TYR A 300 -5.73 -20.38 -18.56
CA TYR A 300 -6.08 -20.58 -19.95
C TYR A 300 -4.96 -20.08 -20.87
N GLU A 301 -4.78 -20.76 -22.01
CA GLU A 301 -3.93 -20.24 -23.08
C GLU A 301 -4.60 -19.01 -23.72
N ASN A 302 -3.81 -17.96 -23.95
CA ASN A 302 -4.31 -16.78 -24.64
C ASN A 302 -4.62 -17.09 -26.11
N PRO A 303 -5.77 -16.65 -26.63
CA PRO A 303 -6.09 -16.85 -28.03
C PRO A 303 -5.20 -16.00 -28.94
N ILE A 304 -4.93 -16.50 -30.13
CA ILE A 304 -4.26 -15.74 -31.18
C ILE A 304 -5.34 -15.15 -32.08
N VAL A 305 -5.81 -13.95 -31.74
CA VAL A 305 -6.83 -13.22 -32.49
C VAL A 305 -6.43 -11.75 -32.64
N ILE A 306 -6.91 -11.10 -33.69
CA ILE A 306 -6.91 -9.64 -33.75
C ILE A 306 -8.09 -9.15 -32.93
N GLU A 307 -7.81 -8.43 -31.84
CA GLU A 307 -8.83 -7.91 -30.94
C GLU A 307 -9.62 -6.75 -31.57
N PRO A 308 -10.85 -6.46 -31.10
CA PRO A 308 -11.61 -5.29 -31.53
C PRO A 308 -10.90 -3.97 -31.17
N GLU A 309 -11.16 -2.92 -31.96
CA GLU A 309 -10.68 -1.58 -31.61
C GLU A 309 -11.51 -0.95 -30.48
N PRO A 310 -10.90 -0.12 -29.59
CA PRO A 310 -9.46 0.12 -29.51
C PRO A 310 -8.72 -1.09 -28.95
N LYS A 311 -7.58 -1.45 -29.53
CA LYS A 311 -6.71 -2.53 -29.00
C LYS A 311 -5.83 -2.05 -27.86
N LEU A 312 -5.61 -2.91 -26.86
CA LEU A 312 -4.66 -2.61 -25.80
C LEU A 312 -3.24 -2.98 -26.23
N SER A 313 -2.56 -2.07 -26.91
CA SER A 313 -1.14 -2.18 -27.25
C SER A 313 -0.54 -0.79 -27.46
N ALA A 314 0.37 -0.36 -26.58
CA ALA A 314 0.98 0.95 -26.65
C ALA A 314 2.29 1.04 -25.86
N ASN A 315 3.17 1.94 -26.31
CA ASN A 315 4.27 2.47 -25.51
C ASN A 315 3.82 3.82 -24.92
N VAL A 316 3.68 3.88 -23.60
CA VAL A 316 3.06 5.02 -22.90
C VAL A 316 4.14 5.87 -22.24
N TYR A 317 4.14 7.18 -22.54
CA TYR A 317 4.97 8.16 -21.82
C TYR A 317 4.31 8.56 -20.50
N LYS A 318 5.11 9.08 -19.56
CA LYS A 318 4.59 9.66 -18.31
C LYS A 318 3.46 10.66 -18.60
N GLY A 319 2.32 10.49 -17.93
CA GLY A 319 1.09 11.26 -18.10
C GLY A 319 0.16 10.76 -19.21
N GLY A 320 0.62 9.82 -20.05
CA GLY A 320 -0.15 9.20 -21.11
C GLY A 320 -1.16 8.18 -20.59
N GLU A 321 -2.19 7.95 -21.39
CA GLU A 321 -3.31 7.07 -21.10
C GLU A 321 -3.71 6.29 -22.36
N VAL A 322 -4.04 5.02 -22.19
CA VAL A 322 -4.56 4.15 -23.25
C VAL A 322 -5.71 3.32 -22.69
N GLU A 323 -6.70 3.03 -23.53
CA GLU A 323 -7.76 2.09 -23.21
C GLU A 323 -7.94 1.13 -24.37
N GLY A 324 -8.11 -0.16 -24.09
CA GLY A 324 -8.32 -1.14 -25.14
C GLY A 324 -8.83 -2.50 -24.69
N TRP A 325 -9.34 -3.25 -25.65
CA TRP A 325 -9.85 -4.60 -25.48
C TRP A 325 -8.73 -5.63 -25.42
N VAL A 326 -8.96 -6.66 -24.60
CA VAL A 326 -8.18 -7.90 -24.51
C VAL A 326 -9.14 -9.07 -24.66
N ALA A 327 -8.80 -10.03 -25.51
CA ALA A 327 -9.60 -11.21 -25.77
C ALA A 327 -9.06 -12.43 -25.00
N PHE A 328 -9.98 -13.23 -24.46
CA PHE A 328 -9.65 -14.50 -23.80
C PHE A 328 -10.55 -15.61 -24.35
N LEU A 329 -10.03 -16.83 -24.41
CA LEU A 329 -10.77 -18.02 -24.83
C LEU A 329 -10.88 -18.99 -23.65
N VAL A 330 -12.11 -19.17 -23.17
CA VAL A 330 -12.39 -19.81 -21.88
C VAL A 330 -13.46 -20.89 -22.07
N ASP A 331 -13.67 -21.76 -21.08
CA ASP A 331 -14.75 -22.74 -21.18
C ASP A 331 -16.12 -22.04 -21.09
N GLU A 332 -17.12 -22.58 -21.81
CA GLU A 332 -18.42 -21.91 -22.01
C GLU A 332 -19.17 -21.65 -20.69
N ASP A 333 -19.04 -22.57 -19.73
CA ASP A 333 -19.69 -22.51 -18.41
C ASP A 333 -18.83 -21.88 -17.31
N ASP A 334 -17.63 -21.37 -17.63
CA ASP A 334 -16.72 -20.80 -16.62
C ASP A 334 -16.90 -19.28 -16.46
N THR A 335 -16.57 -18.82 -15.25
CA THR A 335 -16.43 -17.40 -14.91
C THR A 335 -15.01 -17.18 -14.39
N PRO A 336 -14.05 -16.91 -15.29
CA PRO A 336 -12.64 -16.79 -14.90
C PRO A 336 -12.34 -15.44 -14.24
N LEU A 337 -11.21 -15.40 -13.54
CA LEU A 337 -10.55 -14.14 -13.19
C LEU A 337 -9.54 -13.77 -14.27
N ILE A 338 -9.33 -12.48 -14.47
CA ILE A 338 -8.25 -11.98 -15.32
C ILE A 338 -7.09 -11.56 -14.44
N VAL A 339 -5.86 -11.88 -14.84
CA VAL A 339 -4.65 -11.47 -14.15
C VAL A 339 -3.74 -10.70 -15.10
N TRP A 340 -3.18 -9.59 -14.61
CA TRP A 340 -2.15 -8.77 -15.25
C TRP A 340 -0.80 -9.12 -14.61
N GLN A 341 0.21 -9.39 -15.45
CA GLN A 341 1.58 -9.70 -15.03
C GLN A 341 1.64 -10.72 -13.89
N ARG A 342 0.99 -11.87 -14.12
CA ARG A 342 1.00 -12.97 -13.16
C ARG A 342 2.43 -13.35 -12.77
N ASP A 343 2.66 -13.55 -11.47
CA ASP A 343 3.94 -13.84 -10.83
C ASP A 343 4.95 -12.67 -10.80
N TRP A 344 4.55 -11.44 -11.13
CA TRP A 344 5.37 -10.23 -10.98
C TRP A 344 4.97 -9.40 -9.77
N GLU A 345 5.82 -8.44 -9.37
CA GLU A 345 5.58 -7.58 -8.21
C GLU A 345 4.38 -6.63 -8.38
N ASP A 346 3.99 -6.36 -9.62
CA ASP A 346 2.87 -5.52 -10.02
C ASP A 346 1.63 -6.32 -10.46
N GLU A 347 1.54 -7.58 -10.04
CA GLU A 347 0.42 -8.48 -10.34
C GLU A 347 -0.94 -7.88 -9.91
N LEU A 348 -1.92 -7.88 -10.82
CA LEU A 348 -3.29 -7.44 -10.55
C LEU A 348 -4.31 -8.46 -11.05
N TRP A 349 -5.33 -8.73 -10.26
CA TRP A 349 -6.44 -9.64 -10.49
C TRP A 349 -7.73 -8.85 -10.68
N PHE A 350 -8.57 -9.29 -11.62
CA PHE A 350 -9.83 -8.64 -11.97
C PHE A 350 -10.96 -9.66 -12.05
N SER A 351 -12.12 -9.27 -11.52
CA SER A 351 -13.36 -9.99 -11.60
C SER A 351 -14.14 -9.49 -12.80
N LEU A 352 -14.73 -10.42 -13.56
CA LEU A 352 -15.64 -10.10 -14.65
C LEU A 352 -17.10 -10.00 -14.21
N GLU A 353 -17.37 -10.28 -12.92
CA GLU A 353 -18.67 -10.13 -12.26
C GLU A 353 -18.90 -8.77 -11.59
#